data_AF-A0A349M353-F1
#
_entry.id   AF-A0A349M353-F1
#
_cell.length_a   1.000
_cell.length_b   1.000
_cell.length_c   1.000
_cell.angle_alpha   90.00
_cell.angle_beta   90.00
_cell.angle_gamma   90.00
#
_symmetry.space_group_name_H-M   'P 1'
#
loop_
_entity.id
_entity.type
_entity.pdbx_description
1 polymer ?
#
loop_
_entity_poly.entity_id
_entity_poly.type
_entity_poly.pdbx_seq_one_letter_code
_entity_poly.pdbx_strand_id
1 'polypeptide(L)'
;MTTTSRPIAAKRTTAYPRPRIVGARTEVPLFDGKRVRYVNLDSAASTPPLVKVRQAVEDFLPWYSSVHRGAGYKSRLSTYLYEHAREVVMRFSNANPATHVVVFVRNTTEALNLLSHRIVL
;
A
#
# COMPACT_ATOMS: atom_id res chain seq x y z
N MET A 1 30.47 -46.79 11.90
CA MET A 1 29.33 -45.84 11.80
C MET A 1 29.91 -44.44 11.79
N THR A 2 30.12 -43.89 10.59
CA THR A 2 30.74 -42.58 10.39
C THR A 2 29.66 -41.65 9.85
N THR A 3 29.13 -40.77 10.69
CA THR A 3 28.05 -39.85 10.30
C THR A 3 28.68 -38.62 9.64
N THR A 4 28.63 -38.56 8.32
CA THR A 4 29.04 -37.38 7.55
C THR A 4 27.97 -36.29 7.70
N SER A 5 28.22 -35.28 8.56
CA SER A 5 27.39 -34.07 8.60
C SER A 5 27.73 -33.20 7.39
N ARG A 6 26.83 -33.16 6.39
CA ARG A 6 26.88 -32.18 5.30
C ARG A 6 26.70 -30.77 5.88
N PRO A 7 27.52 -29.78 5.53
CA PRO A 7 27.30 -28.40 5.94
C PRO A 7 26.01 -27.89 5.27
N ILE A 8 25.09 -27.37 6.08
CA ILE A 8 23.91 -26.65 5.58
C ILE A 8 24.44 -25.36 4.95
N ALA A 9 24.41 -25.29 3.61
CA ALA A 9 24.73 -24.07 2.88
C ALA A 9 23.84 -22.94 3.40
N ALA A 10 24.46 -21.92 3.99
CA ALA A 10 23.75 -20.70 4.41
C ALA A 10 23.08 -20.10 3.18
N LYS A 11 21.74 -20.19 3.12
CA LYS A 11 20.95 -19.48 2.11
C LYS A 11 21.33 -18.00 2.22
N ARG A 12 21.95 -17.47 1.17
CA ARG A 12 22.13 -16.03 0.97
C ARG A 12 20.82 -15.34 1.29
N THR A 13 20.76 -14.63 2.41
CA THR A 13 19.72 -13.65 2.69
C THR A 13 19.87 -12.58 1.63
N THR A 14 19.08 -12.66 0.56
CA THR A 14 18.83 -11.51 -0.31
C THR A 14 18.19 -10.46 0.59
N ALA A 15 19.00 -9.55 1.11
CA ALA A 15 18.53 -8.47 1.97
C ALA A 15 17.52 -7.67 1.16
N TYR A 16 16.24 -7.82 1.48
CA TYR A 16 15.20 -6.99 0.87
C TYR A 16 15.56 -5.52 1.16
N PRO A 17 15.66 -4.66 0.14
CA PRO A 17 15.99 -3.27 0.36
C PRO A 17 14.92 -2.66 1.27
N ARG A 18 15.38 -2.00 2.35
CA ARG A 18 14.46 -1.41 3.33
C ARG A 18 13.55 -0.38 2.65
N PRO A 19 12.22 -0.49 2.78
CA PRO A 19 11.31 0.47 2.18
C PRO A 19 11.55 1.87 2.77
N ARG A 20 11.63 2.89 1.90
CA ARG A 20 11.76 4.28 2.32
C ARG A 20 10.39 4.83 2.68
N ILE A 21 10.20 5.16 3.96
CA ILE A 21 8.98 5.81 4.47
C ILE A 21 9.16 7.33 4.59
N VAL A 22 8.07 8.07 4.45
CA VAL A 22 8.03 9.51 4.72
C VAL A 22 8.24 9.73 6.22
N GLY A 23 9.02 10.76 6.56
CA GLY A 23 9.31 11.09 7.97
C GLY A 23 10.29 10.15 8.68
N ALA A 24 10.97 9.26 7.95
CA ALA A 24 11.90 8.28 8.56
C ALA A 24 13.00 8.89 9.45
N ARG A 25 13.34 10.16 9.24
CA ARG A 25 14.36 10.92 9.98
C ARG A 25 13.77 12.08 10.78
N THR A 26 12.44 12.14 10.92
CA THR A 26 11.79 13.21 11.66
C THR A 26 12.17 13.10 13.13
N GLU A 27 12.60 14.23 13.68
CA GLU A 27 12.87 14.36 15.10
C GLU A 27 11.66 14.95 15.83
N VAL A 28 11.48 14.55 17.09
CA VAL A 28 10.46 15.06 18.00
C VAL A 28 11.12 15.67 19.23
N PRO A 29 10.50 16.69 19.85
CA PRO A 29 11.01 17.26 21.09
C PRO A 29 10.71 16.33 22.27
N LEU A 30 11.66 16.24 23.19
CA LEU A 30 11.49 15.64 24.50
C LEU A 30 11.23 16.72 25.55
N PHE A 31 10.77 16.30 26.72
CA PHE A 31 10.48 17.21 27.82
C PHE A 31 11.73 17.97 28.31
N ASP A 32 12.92 17.37 28.18
CA ASP A 32 14.21 17.99 28.56
C ASP A 32 14.77 18.94 27.48
N GLY A 33 13.97 19.26 26.45
CA GLY A 33 14.36 20.13 25.34
C GLY A 33 15.20 19.47 24.25
N LYS A 34 15.62 18.21 24.43
CA LYS A 34 16.36 17.48 23.38
C LYS A 34 15.44 17.12 22.22
N ARG A 35 16.04 16.91 21.05
CA ARG A 35 15.39 16.39 19.85
C ARG A 35 15.90 15.00 19.59
N VAL A 36 15.00 14.03 19.40
CA VAL A 36 15.37 12.65 19.07
C VAL A 36 14.58 12.16 17.88
N ARG A 37 15.18 11.25 17.11
CA ARG A 37 14.50 10.59 16.00
C ARG A 37 13.27 9.84 16.52
N TYR A 38 12.12 10.14 15.94
CA TYR A 38 10.88 9.44 16.25
C TYR A 38 10.91 8.01 15.71
N VAL A 39 10.50 7.05 16.55
CA VAL A 39 10.34 5.65 16.18
C VAL A 39 8.87 5.29 16.36
N ASN A 40 8.17 5.07 15.24
CA ASN A 40 6.78 4.64 15.28
C ASN A 40 6.69 3.15 15.65
N LEU A 41 6.17 2.85 16.84
CA LEU A 41 5.89 1.48 17.29
C LEU A 41 4.39 1.12 17.22
N ASP A 42 3.56 1.99 16.63
CA ASP A 42 2.11 1.84 16.51
C ASP A 42 1.67 1.61 15.04
N SER A 43 2.45 0.80 14.32
CA SER A 43 2.14 0.49 12.91
C SER A 43 0.88 -0.38 12.73
N ALA A 44 0.40 -1.01 13.81
CA ALA A 44 -0.84 -1.78 13.82
C ALA A 44 -2.08 -0.86 13.70
N ALA A 45 -2.02 0.36 14.23
CA ALA A 45 -3.08 1.35 14.05
C ALA A 45 -3.02 1.97 12.65
N SER A 46 -1.84 2.42 12.20
CA SER A 46 -1.60 2.91 10.84
C SER A 46 -0.12 3.01 10.50
N THR A 47 0.22 2.86 9.22
CA THR A 47 1.60 2.90 8.74
C THR A 47 1.95 4.26 8.11
N PRO A 48 3.16 4.79 8.32
CA PRO A 48 3.66 5.93 7.55
C PRO A 48 3.70 5.60 6.06
N PRO A 49 3.38 6.56 5.16
CA PRO A 49 3.36 6.29 3.73
C PRO A 49 4.78 6.04 3.20
N LEU A 50 4.88 5.21 2.17
CA LEU A 50 6.12 5.07 1.40
C LEU A 50 6.42 6.37 0.65
N VAL A 51 7.70 6.73 0.53
CA VAL A 51 8.12 7.91 -0.25
C VAL A 51 7.63 7.84 -1.70
N LYS A 52 7.65 6.64 -2.31
CA LYS A 52 7.15 6.42 -3.67
C LYS A 52 5.65 6.64 -3.80
N VAL A 53 4.87 6.28 -2.78
CA VAL A 53 3.41 6.49 -2.78
C VAL A 53 3.10 7.98 -2.70
N ARG A 54 3.78 8.71 -1.81
CA ARG A 54 3.66 10.17 -1.73
C ARG A 54 3.97 10.83 -3.08
N GLN A 55 5.09 10.46 -3.70
CA GLN A 55 5.50 10.99 -5.02
C GLN A 55 4.46 10.69 -6.10
N ALA A 56 3.98 9.44 -6.19
CA ALA A 56 2.96 9.08 -7.19
C ALA A 56 1.67 9.89 -7.05
N VAL A 57 1.25 10.19 -5.82
CA VAL A 57 0.10 11.07 -5.56
C VAL A 57 0.41 12.51 -5.95
N GLU A 58 1.53 13.07 -5.48
CA GLU A 58 1.97 14.44 -5.81
C GLU A 58 2.08 14.66 -7.32
N ASP A 59 2.67 13.71 -8.04
CA ASP A 59 2.86 13.75 -9.51
C ASP A 59 1.53 13.67 -10.27
N PHE A 60 0.53 12.97 -9.72
CA PHE A 60 -0.79 12.83 -10.34
C PHE A 60 -1.70 14.04 -10.11
N LEU A 61 -1.58 14.74 -8.97
CA LEU A 61 -2.49 15.84 -8.60
C LEU A 61 -2.73 16.90 -9.70
N PRO A 62 -1.73 17.37 -10.47
CA PRO A 62 -1.96 18.32 -11.56
C PRO A 62 -2.87 17.81 -12.69
N TRP A 63 -2.98 16.49 -12.83
CA TRP A 63 -3.78 15.79 -13.85
C TRP A 63 -5.18 15.44 -13.38
N TYR A 64 -5.51 15.70 -12.11
CA TYR A 64 -6.78 15.31 -11.50
C TYR A 64 -7.99 15.82 -12.29
N SER A 65 -8.95 14.92 -12.49
CA SER A 65 -10.26 15.16 -13.09
C SER A 65 -11.18 13.99 -12.76
N SER A 66 -12.49 14.18 -12.95
CA SER A 66 -13.50 13.15 -12.71
C SER A 66 -13.23 11.87 -13.50
N VAL A 67 -13.35 10.73 -12.84
CA VAL A 67 -13.27 9.39 -13.44
C VAL A 67 -14.61 9.03 -14.09
N HIS A 68 -14.59 8.38 -15.24
CA HIS A 68 -15.77 7.91 -16.01
C HIS A 68 -16.78 9.00 -16.42
N ARG A 69 -16.48 10.29 -16.24
CA ARG A 69 -17.46 11.39 -16.39
C ARG A 69 -17.06 12.48 -17.38
N GLY A 70 -16.04 12.25 -18.21
CA GLY A 70 -15.57 13.27 -19.15
C GLY A 70 -14.85 12.71 -20.36
N ALA A 71 -15.00 13.40 -21.50
CA ALA A 71 -14.32 13.07 -22.75
C ALA A 71 -12.93 13.75 -22.86
N GLY A 72 -12.64 14.73 -21.99
CA GLY A 72 -11.37 15.47 -21.99
C GLY A 72 -10.18 14.62 -21.55
N TYR A 73 -8.97 15.04 -21.94
CA TYR A 73 -7.72 14.30 -21.70
C TYR A 73 -7.51 13.92 -20.23
N LYS A 74 -7.63 14.88 -19.31
CA LYS A 74 -7.45 14.63 -17.87
C LYS A 74 -8.45 13.60 -17.32
N SER A 75 -9.70 13.65 -17.75
CA SER A 75 -10.73 12.69 -17.31
C SER A 75 -10.44 11.27 -17.82
N ARG A 76 -10.00 11.14 -19.08
CA ARG A 76 -9.55 9.86 -19.65
C ARG A 76 -8.34 9.31 -18.92
N LEU A 77 -7.36 10.17 -18.60
CA LEU A 77 -6.16 9.78 -17.84
C LEU A 77 -6.50 9.34 -16.42
N SER A 78 -7.32 10.10 -15.68
CA SER A 78 -7.81 9.70 -14.35
C SER A 78 -8.51 8.35 -14.39
N THR A 79 -9.36 8.15 -15.41
CA THR A 79 -10.11 6.91 -15.59
C THR A 79 -9.18 5.73 -15.83
N TYR A 80 -8.22 5.90 -16.73
CA TYR A 80 -7.21 4.89 -17.01
C TYR A 80 -6.42 4.51 -15.74
N LEU A 81 -5.92 5.49 -14.99
CA LEU A 81 -5.14 5.23 -13.78
C LEU A 81 -5.97 4.60 -12.66
N TYR A 82 -7.24 4.97 -12.54
CA TYR A 82 -8.17 4.39 -11.56
C TYR A 82 -8.47 2.90 -11.86
N GLU A 83 -8.76 2.56 -13.12
CA GLU A 83 -8.96 1.15 -13.51
C GLU A 83 -7.65 0.36 -13.47
N HIS A 84 -6.52 0.96 -13.84
CA HIS A 84 -5.22 0.33 -13.67
C HIS A 84 -4.92 0.02 -12.18
N ALA A 85 -5.24 0.93 -11.26
CA ALA A 85 -5.13 0.66 -9.84
C ALA A 85 -6.02 -0.51 -9.40
N ARG A 86 -7.22 -0.65 -9.97
CA ARG A 86 -8.11 -1.79 -9.71
C ARG A 86 -7.47 -3.12 -10.13
N GLU A 87 -6.85 -3.16 -11.30
CA GLU A 87 -6.12 -4.35 -11.77
C GLU A 87 -4.92 -4.68 -10.87
N VAL A 88 -4.17 -3.67 -10.41
CA VAL A 88 -3.04 -3.85 -9.49
C VAL A 88 -3.52 -4.49 -8.19
N VAL A 89 -4.63 -4.00 -7.60
CA VAL A 89 -5.20 -4.59 -6.38
C VAL A 89 -5.69 -6.02 -6.63
N MET A 90 -6.33 -6.28 -7.76
CA MET A 90 -6.81 -7.61 -8.12
C MET A 90 -5.65 -8.63 -8.19
N ARG A 91 -4.55 -8.26 -8.85
CA ARG A 91 -3.33 -9.08 -8.91
C ARG A 91 -2.67 -9.25 -7.55
N PHE A 92 -2.57 -8.17 -6.76
CA PHE A 92 -1.99 -8.21 -5.43
C PHE A 92 -2.74 -9.19 -4.50
N SER A 93 -4.07 -9.20 -4.59
CA SER A 93 -4.93 -10.11 -3.81
C SER A 93 -5.06 -11.51 -4.42
N ASN A 94 -4.34 -11.82 -5.51
CA ASN A 94 -4.42 -13.08 -6.24
C ASN A 94 -5.85 -13.46 -6.67
N ALA A 95 -6.67 -12.46 -7.01
CA ALA A 95 -8.06 -12.65 -7.41
C ALA A 95 -8.17 -12.95 -8.92
N ASN A 96 -9.00 -13.94 -9.28
CA ASN A 96 -9.29 -14.27 -10.67
C ASN A 96 -10.24 -13.23 -11.32
N PRO A 97 -9.82 -12.50 -12.37
CA PRO A 97 -10.66 -11.51 -13.04
C PRO A 97 -11.91 -12.09 -13.71
N ALA A 98 -11.95 -13.39 -14.01
CA ALA A 98 -13.11 -14.02 -14.62
C ALA A 98 -14.28 -14.23 -13.64
N THR A 99 -14.00 -14.26 -12.33
CA THR A 99 -15.01 -14.58 -11.29
C THR A 99 -15.04 -13.58 -10.14
N HIS A 100 -14.05 -12.69 -10.02
CA HIS A 100 -13.95 -11.72 -8.95
C HIS A 100 -13.94 -10.29 -9.48
N VAL A 101 -14.45 -9.39 -8.66
CA VAL A 101 -14.39 -7.94 -8.89
C VAL A 101 -13.80 -7.27 -7.67
N VAL A 102 -12.93 -6.28 -7.89
CA VAL A 102 -12.45 -5.40 -6.82
C VAL A 102 -13.44 -4.26 -6.69
N VAL A 103 -13.90 -3.97 -5.48
CA VAL A 103 -14.72 -2.79 -5.16
C VAL A 103 -13.90 -1.88 -4.25
N PHE A 104 -13.75 -0.60 -4.64
CA PHE A 104 -13.06 0.37 -3.80
C PHE A 104 -14.03 0.97 -2.79
N VAL A 105 -13.62 0.96 -1.52
CA VAL A 105 -14.34 1.56 -0.38
C VAL A 105 -13.34 2.34 0.47
N ARG A 106 -13.80 3.12 1.45
CA ARG A 106 -12.94 3.99 2.27
C ARG A 106 -12.02 3.20 3.19
N ASN A 107 -12.50 2.10 3.76
CA ASN A 107 -11.74 1.27 4.71
C ASN A 107 -12.35 -0.13 4.88
N THR A 108 -11.68 -0.96 5.68
CA THR A 108 -12.11 -2.34 5.98
C THR A 108 -13.49 -2.41 6.63
N THR A 109 -13.80 -1.51 7.58
CA THR A 109 -15.09 -1.50 8.28
C THR A 109 -16.24 -1.23 7.32
N GLU A 110 -16.08 -0.30 6.37
CA GLU A 110 -17.08 -0.04 5.33
C GLU A 110 -17.25 -1.25 4.40
N ALA A 111 -16.17 -1.95 4.05
CA ALA A 111 -16.26 -3.18 3.26
C ALA A 111 -17.14 -4.24 3.96
N LEU A 112 -16.93 -4.43 5.27
CA LEU A 112 -17.69 -5.39 6.07
C LEU A 112 -19.16 -4.97 6.21
N ASN A 113 -19.42 -3.69 6.44
CA ASN A 113 -20.78 -3.16 6.50
C ASN A 113 -21.50 -3.32 5.16
N LEU A 114 -20.82 -3.08 4.04
CA LEU A 114 -21.38 -3.30 2.71
C LEU A 114 -21.81 -4.76 2.53
N LEU A 115 -20.96 -5.71 2.92
CA LEU A 115 -21.29 -7.14 2.86
C LEU A 115 -22.49 -7.49 3.74
N SER A 116 -22.47 -7.04 5.01
CA SER A 116 -23.54 -7.29 5.99
C SER A 116 -24.91 -6.80 5.50
N HIS A 117 -24.97 -5.66 4.80
CA HIS A 117 -26.22 -5.09 4.31
C HIS A 117 -26.62 -5.55 2.90
N ARG A 118 -25.84 -6.39 2.22
CA ARG A 118 -26.08 -6.78 0.82
C ARG A 118 -26.16 -8.27 0.58
N ILE A 119 -25.61 -9.08 1.48
CA ILE A 119 -25.73 -10.53 1.41
C ILE A 119 -26.89 -10.93 2.33
N VAL A 120 -27.90 -11.59 1.77
CA VAL A 120 -28.88 -12.34 2.56
C VAL A 120 -28.23 -13.70 2.82
N LEU A 121 -27.94 -13.99 4.08
CA LEU A 121 -27.50 -15.32 4.53
C LEU A 121 -28.71 -16.19 4.86
#